data_AF-A0A3C0AAP2-F1
#
_entry.id   AF-A0A3C0AAP2-F1
#
_cell.length_a   1.000
_cell.length_b   1.000
_cell.length_c   1.000
_cell.angle_alpha   90.00
_cell.angle_beta   90.00
_cell.angle_gamma   90.00
#
_symmetry.space_group_name_H-M   'P 1'
#
loop_
_entity.id
_entity.type
_entity.pdbx_description
1 polymer ?
#
loop_
_entity_poly.entity_id
_entity_poly.type
_entity_poly.pdbx_seq_one_letter_code
_entity_poly.pdbx_strand_id
1 'polypeptide(L)' 'MTQQDLDNAVASATGEDLRAIRNRGFSLADPLEVDFDPEPDNHPPQTVDWDAWELESNVALFAQPFGRFPGLT' A
#
# COMPACT_ATOMS: atom_id res chain seq x y z
N MET A 1 20.58 -14.14 10.02
CA MET A 1 20.36 -14.03 8.56
C MET A 1 21.18 -12.84 8.09
N THR A 2 21.93 -12.98 7.00
CA THR A 2 22.70 -11.87 6.41
C THR A 2 21.89 -11.17 5.32
N GLN A 3 22.31 -9.98 4.90
CA GLN A 3 21.69 -9.28 3.77
C GLN A 3 21.72 -10.15 2.49
N GLN A 4 22.78 -10.93 2.32
CA GLN A 4 22.91 -11.83 1.17
C GLN A 4 21.92 -13.00 1.24
N ASP A 5 21.61 -13.50 2.43
CA ASP A 5 20.57 -14.52 2.61
C ASP A 5 19.18 -13.95 2.29
N LEU A 6 18.91 -12.70 2.67
CA LEU A 6 17.67 -12.00 2.32
C LEU A 6 17.55 -11.82 0.80
N ASP A 7 18.56 -11.27 0.15
CA ASP A 7 18.58 -11.04 -1.30
C ASP A 7 18.34 -12.36 -2.06
N ASN A 8 19.00 -13.45 -1.63
CA ASN A 8 18.82 -14.78 -2.22
C ASN A 8 17.42 -15.36 -1.99
N ALA A 9 16.83 -15.16 -0.81
CA ALA A 9 15.47 -15.60 -0.51
C ALA A 9 14.43 -14.86 -1.36
N VAL A 10 14.60 -13.54 -1.51
CA VAL A 10 13.74 -12.72 -2.40
C VAL A 10 13.87 -13.19 -3.85
N ALA A 11 15.10 -13.37 -4.34
CA ALA A 11 15.34 -13.87 -5.70
C ALA A 11 14.70 -15.24 -5.94
N SER A 12 14.81 -16.16 -4.96
CA SER A 12 14.19 -17.47 -5.05
C SER A 12 12.66 -17.42 -5.06
N ALA A 13 12.04 -16.46 -4.37
CA ALA A 13 10.59 -16.35 -4.27
C ALA A 13 9.97 -15.62 -5.47
N THR A 14 10.66 -14.62 -6.04
CA THR A 14 10.12 -13.77 -7.10
C THR A 14 10.67 -14.08 -8.50
N GLY A 15 11.81 -14.78 -8.59
CA GLY A 15 12.54 -15.00 -9.83
C GLY A 15 13.26 -13.75 -10.35
N GLU A 16 13.33 -12.68 -9.55
CA GLU A 16 14.01 -11.45 -9.93
C GLU A 16 15.54 -11.53 -9.78
N ASP A 17 16.25 -10.72 -10.56
CA ASP A 17 17.70 -10.62 -10.47
C ASP A 17 18.16 -9.89 -9.18
N LEU A 18 19.29 -10.33 -8.63
CA LEU A 18 19.87 -9.77 -7.40
C LEU A 18 20.14 -8.26 -7.51
N ARG A 19 20.50 -7.75 -8.70
CA ARG A 19 20.73 -6.32 -8.90
C ARG A 19 19.43 -5.53 -8.83
N ALA A 20 18.33 -6.08 -9.35
CA ALA A 20 17.01 -5.46 -9.25
C ALA A 20 16.53 -5.41 -7.80
N ILE A 21 16.72 -6.51 -7.06
CA ILE A 21 16.37 -6.61 -5.63
C ILE A 21 17.15 -5.60 -4.79
N ARG A 22 18.46 -5.48 -5.02
CA ARG A 22 19.31 -4.48 -4.31
C ARG A 22 18.90 -3.05 -4.59
N ASN A 23 18.50 -2.75 -5.82
CA ASN A 23 18.00 -1.42 -6.19
C ASN A 23 16.66 -1.07 -5.52
N ARG A 24 15.89 -2.06 -5.07
CA ARG A 24 14.63 -1.84 -4.33
C ARG A 24 14.83 -1.54 -2.84
N GLY A 25 16.04 -1.79 -2.31
CA GLY A 25 16.40 -1.38 -0.95
C GLY A 25 15.83 -2.25 0.18
N PHE A 26 15.60 -3.54 -0.07
CA PHE A 26 15.26 -4.47 1.02
C PHE A 26 16.38 -4.47 2.06
N SER A 27 16.02 -4.27 3.33
CA SER A 27 16.96 -4.26 4.44
C SER A 27 16.48 -5.19 5.54
N LEU A 28 17.42 -5.78 6.26
CA LEU A 28 17.11 -6.49 7.51
C LEU A 28 16.83 -5.46 8.60
N ALA A 29 15.59 -5.40 9.07
CA ALA A 29 15.25 -4.67 10.29
C ALA A 29 15.70 -5.49 11.52
N ASP A 30 16.36 -4.84 12.48
CA ASP A 30 16.60 -5.43 13.80
C ASP A 30 15.28 -5.39 14.60
N PRO A 31 14.72 -6.53 15.04
CA PRO A 31 13.50 -6.53 15.84
C PRO A 31 13.60 -5.79 17.18
N LEU A 32 14.82 -5.54 17.67
CA LEU A 32 15.07 -4.77 18.89
C LEU A 32 15.25 -3.26 18.62
N GLU A 33 15.41 -2.86 17.36
CA GLU A 33 15.48 -1.47 16.94
C GLU A 33 14.06 -0.95 16.65
N VAL A 34 13.45 -0.34 17.67
CA VAL A 34 12.06 0.13 17.63
C VAL A 34 11.89 1.33 16.67
N ASP A 35 12.93 2.14 16.50
CA ASP A 35 12.93 3.36 15.68
C ASP A 35 13.67 3.17 14.33
N PHE A 36 13.61 1.97 13.74
CA PHE A 36 14.27 1.66 12.46
C PHE A 36 13.76 2.54 11.30
N ASP A 37 12.48 2.94 11.36
CA ASP A 37 11.92 3.98 10.51
C ASP A 37 11.92 5.32 11.28
N PRO A 38 12.73 6.31 10.87
CA PRO A 38 12.78 7.62 11.51
C PRO A 38 11.57 8.49 11.20
N GLU A 39 10.57 8.01 10.45
CA GLU A 39 9.25 8.62 10.37
C GLU A 39 8.38 8.11 11.54
N PRO A 40 8.42 8.75 12.73
CA PRO A 40 7.41 8.45 13.74
C PRO A 40 6.06 8.82 13.15
N ASP A 41 5.17 7.84 13.04
CA ASP A 41 3.75 8.07 12.72
C ASP A 41 3.09 8.77 13.93
N ASN A 42 3.43 10.05 14.09
CA ASN A 42 2.87 10.96 15.10
C ASN A 42 1.49 11.47 14.68
N HIS A 43 0.95 10.98 13.56
CA HIS A 43 -0.38 11.32 13.14
C HIS A 43 -1.39 10.45 13.89
N PRO A 44 -2.51 11.03 14.36
CA PRO A 44 -3.62 10.20 14.79
C PRO A 44 -4.03 9.28 13.62
N PRO A 45 -4.45 8.03 13.88
CA PRO A 45 -4.86 7.10 12.83
C PRO A 45 -5.83 7.76 11.85
N GLN A 46 -5.38 7.93 10.60
CA GLN A 46 -6.16 8.54 9.53
C GLN A 46 -7.09 7.47 8.94
N THR A 47 -8.19 7.18 9.62
CA THR A 47 -9.23 6.29 9.05
C THR A 47 -10.19 7.15 8.23
N VAL A 48 -10.25 6.88 6.93
CA VAL A 48 -11.24 7.49 6.03
C VAL A 48 -12.40 6.52 5.85
N ASP A 49 -13.61 6.99 6.14
CA ASP A 49 -14.83 6.31 5.73
C ASP A 49 -15.07 6.62 4.25
N TRP A 50 -14.71 5.67 3.38
CA TRP A 50 -14.85 5.80 1.94
C TRP A 50 -16.31 5.89 1.50
N ASP A 51 -17.23 5.23 2.20
CA ASP A 51 -18.66 5.26 1.88
C ASP A 51 -19.25 6.65 2.16
N ALA A 52 -18.87 7.25 3.30
CA ALA A 52 -19.27 8.61 3.65
C ALA A 52 -18.64 9.65 2.70
N TRP A 53 -17.34 9.52 2.40
CA TRP A 53 -16.66 10.42 1.46
C TRP A 53 -17.27 10.36 0.07
N GLU A 54 -17.57 9.16 -0.43
CA GLU A 54 -18.21 8.95 -1.72
C GLU A 54 -19.59 9.62 -1.75
N LEU A 55 -20.38 9.50 -0.68
CA LEU A 55 -21.70 10.15 -0.58
C LEU A 55 -21.63 11.68 -0.68
N GLU A 56 -20.57 12.29 -0.12
CA GLU A 56 -20.36 13.74 -0.14
C GLU A 56 -19.75 14.23 -1.47
N SER A 57 -19.01 13.38 -2.19
CA SER A 57 -18.15 13.79 -3.31
C SER A 57 -18.53 13.20 -4.68
N ASN A 58 -19.44 12.22 -4.76
CA ASN A 58 -19.91 11.62 -6.02
C ASN A 58 -20.91 12.51 -6.79
N VAL A 59 -20.47 13.71 -7.16
CA VAL A 59 -21.19 14.54 -8.12
C VAL A 59 -20.64 14.25 -9.51
N ALA A 60 -21.48 13.69 -10.37
CA ALA A 60 -21.12 13.50 -11.78
C ALA A 60 -20.92 14.87 -12.45
N LEU A 61 -19.70 15.17 -12.89
CA LEU A 61 -19.37 16.40 -13.62
C LEU A 61 -19.92 16.41 -15.06
N PHE A 62 -20.37 15.27 -15.55
CA PHE A 62 -20.96 15.08 -16.87
C PHE A 62 -22.16 14.15 -16.79
N ALA A 63 -23.08 14.30 -17.75
CA ALA A 63 -24.27 13.46 -17.84
C ALA A 63 -23.86 12.00 -18.00
N GLN A 64 -24.28 11.15 -17.06
CA GLN A 64 -24.08 9.71 -17.17
C GLN A 64 -25.28 9.10 -17.89
N PRO A 65 -25.13 8.58 -19.12
CA PRO A 65 -26.25 8.13 -19.95
C PRO A 65 -26.97 6.89 -19.41
N PHE A 66 -26.52 6.30 -18.30
CA PHE A 66 -27.08 5.10 -17.69
C PHE A 66 -27.34 5.24 -16.17
N GLY A 67 -27.70 6.43 -15.72
CA GLY A 67 -28.02 6.68 -14.31
C GLY A 67 -29.39 6.12 -13.88
N ARG A 68 -29.37 5.10 -13.00
CA ARG A 68 -30.47 4.55 -12.18
C ARG A 68 -31.70 4.01 -12.93
N PHE A 69 -31.90 2.69 -12.88
CA PHE A 69 -33.24 2.09 -12.93
C PHE A 69 -33.83 2.11 -11.52
N PRO A 70 -34.86 2.94 -11.22
CA PRO A 70 -35.61 2.78 -9.99
C PRO A 70 -36.60 1.62 -10.20
N GLY A 71 -36.45 0.51 -9.46
CA GLY A 71 -37.49 -0.52 -9.41
C GLY A 71 -37.04 -1.98 -9.49
N LEU A 72 -36.13 -2.42 -8.62
CA LEU A 72 -36.05 -3.83 -8.22
C LEU A 72 -36.30 -3.93 -6.70
N THR A 73 -37.54 -3.64 -6.31
CA THR A 73 -38.54 -4.54 -5.68
C THR A 73 -39.80 -3.73 -5.41
#